data_AF-A0A1I0W5H2-F1
#
_entry.id   AF-A0A1I0W5H2-F1
#
_cell.length_a   1.000
_cell.length_b   1.000
_cell.length_c   1.000
_cell.angle_alpha   90.00
_cell.angle_beta   90.00
_cell.angle_gamma   90.00
#
_symmetry.space_group_name_H-M   'P 1'
#
loop_
_entity.id
_entity.type
_entity.pdbx_description
1 polymer ?
#
loop_
_entity_poly.entity_id
_entity_poly.type
_entity_poly.pdbx_seq_one_letter_code
_entity_poly.pdbx_strand_id
1 'polypeptide(L)'
;MRYIISGKNIDVTEGLRDAIEGKMNKLEKYFTPETEVIVTLSVEKERQKIEVTIPVKGNIIRSEQVSNDMYVSIDLVEEVIERQLKKYRKKIVTKKQAAASFKKEFIEDDFDDYDENEVRIVREKRFSIKPMYPEDACVQMELLGHNFFVFLNAETDQVNVVYKRKGNTYGIIEPE
;
A
#
# COMPACT_ATOMS: atom_id res chain seq x y z
N MET A 1 -12.50 -0.84 -18.06
CA MET A 1 -11.93 -1.49 -16.87
C MET A 1 -12.45 -2.90 -16.77
N ARG A 2 -11.73 -3.77 -16.07
CA ARG A 2 -12.24 -5.10 -15.72
C ARG A 2 -12.19 -5.27 -14.21
N TYR A 3 -13.34 -5.57 -13.60
CA TYR A 3 -13.43 -5.87 -12.17
C TYR A 3 -13.43 -7.38 -11.96
N ILE A 4 -12.53 -7.85 -11.11
CA ILE A 4 -12.49 -9.24 -10.65
C ILE A 4 -12.87 -9.20 -9.17
N ILE A 5 -14.13 -9.49 -8.87
CA ILE A 5 -14.66 -9.48 -7.50
C ILE A 5 -14.75 -10.93 -7.03
N SER A 6 -14.03 -11.24 -5.95
CA SER A 6 -13.98 -12.56 -5.33
C SER A 6 -14.41 -12.49 -3.87
N GLY A 7 -15.19 -13.46 -3.42
CA GLY A 7 -15.61 -13.63 -2.03
C GLY A 7 -14.88 -14.81 -1.39
N LYS A 8 -14.24 -14.59 -0.24
CA LYS A 8 -13.65 -15.62 0.61
C LYS A 8 -14.56 -15.84 1.82
N ASN A 9 -15.21 -17.00 1.87
CA ASN A 9 -16.20 -17.33 2.90
C ASN A 9 -17.42 -16.39 2.93
N ILE A 10 -17.75 -15.77 1.79
CA ILE A 10 -18.95 -14.94 1.62
C ILE A 10 -19.46 -15.07 0.19
N ASP A 11 -20.78 -15.15 0.05
CA ASP A 11 -21.44 -15.01 -1.24
C ASP A 11 -21.51 -13.54 -1.64
N VAL A 12 -20.91 -13.22 -2.78
CA VAL A 12 -20.93 -11.86 -3.34
C VAL A 12 -22.31 -11.62 -3.93
N THR A 13 -23.16 -10.89 -3.19
CA THR A 13 -24.48 -10.48 -3.66
C THR A 13 -24.38 -9.38 -4.73
N GLU A 14 -25.41 -9.24 -5.55
CA GLU A 14 -25.45 -8.18 -6.57
C GLU A 14 -25.32 -6.78 -5.94
N GLY A 15 -25.96 -6.54 -4.78
CA GLY A 15 -25.83 -5.27 -4.08
C GLY A 15 -24.40 -4.92 -3.66
N LEU A 16 -23.58 -5.91 -3.30
CA LEU A 16 -22.15 -5.68 -3.00
C LEU A 16 -21.35 -5.38 -4.28
N ARG A 17 -21.66 -6.07 -5.38
CA ARG A 17 -21.04 -5.80 -6.68
C ARG A 17 -21.36 -4.38 -7.13
N ASP A 18 -22.63 -3.99 -7.09
CA ASP A 18 -23.08 -2.66 -7.49
C ASP A 18 -22.47 -1.55 -6.61
N ALA A 19 -22.36 -1.79 -5.30
CA ALA A 19 -21.70 -0.86 -4.39
C ALA A 19 -20.22 -0.67 -4.74
N ILE A 20 -19.50 -1.76 -5.01
CA ILE A 20 -18.08 -1.71 -5.41
C ILE A 20 -17.94 -1.02 -6.76
N GLU A 21 -18.73 -1.39 -7.76
CA GLU A 21 -18.68 -0.79 -9.10
C GLU A 21 -19.02 0.71 -9.05
N GLY A 22 -20.08 1.11 -8.34
CA GLY A 22 -20.45 2.51 -8.18
C GLY A 22 -19.36 3.36 -7.50
N LYS A 23 -18.67 2.79 -6.52
CA LYS A 23 -17.57 3.45 -5.81
C LYS A 23 -16.31 3.52 -6.66
N MET A 24 -15.97 2.44 -7.35
CA MET A 24 -14.81 2.37 -8.24
C MET A 24 -14.99 3.21 -9.51
N ASN A 25 -16.22 3.43 -9.97
CA ASN A 25 -16.52 4.29 -11.13
C ASN A 25 -16.06 5.74 -10.91
N LYS A 26 -16.13 6.26 -9.68
CA LYS A 26 -15.59 7.60 -9.36
C LYS A 26 -14.08 7.72 -9.59
N LEU A 27 -13.39 6.59 -9.55
CA LEU A 27 -11.96 6.51 -9.75
C LEU A 27 -11.57 6.32 -11.21
N GLU A 28 -12.52 6.09 -12.14
CA GLU A 28 -12.27 5.91 -13.58
C GLU A 28 -11.40 7.01 -14.19
N LYS A 29 -11.58 8.26 -13.73
CA LYS A 29 -10.78 9.43 -14.16
C LYS A 29 -9.27 9.28 -13.92
N TYR A 30 -8.84 8.33 -13.09
CA TYR A 30 -7.43 8.06 -12.77
C TYR A 30 -6.83 6.88 -13.53
N PHE A 31 -7.65 6.10 -14.24
CA PHE A 31 -7.22 4.84 -14.82
C PHE A 31 -7.36 4.84 -16.34
N THR A 32 -6.60 3.95 -16.98
CA THR A 32 -6.76 3.63 -18.39
C THR A 32 -7.84 2.55 -18.55
N PRO A 33 -8.53 2.48 -19.71
CA PRO A 33 -9.59 1.49 -19.94
C PRO A 33 -9.19 0.03 -19.72
N GLU A 34 -7.89 -0.28 -19.86
CA GLU A 34 -7.28 -1.60 -19.73
C GLU A 34 -6.90 -2.00 -18.30
N THR A 35 -7.15 -1.15 -17.29
CA THR A 35 -6.78 -1.49 -15.91
C THR A 35 -7.72 -2.57 -15.35
N GLU A 36 -7.13 -3.63 -14.82
CA GLU A 36 -7.83 -4.67 -14.04
C GLU A 36 -7.81 -4.31 -12.56
N VAL A 37 -8.95 -4.43 -11.88
CA VAL A 37 -9.09 -4.17 -10.45
C VAL A 37 -9.52 -5.47 -9.78
N ILE A 38 -8.66 -5.97 -8.90
CA ILE A 38 -8.90 -7.22 -8.16
C ILE A 38 -9.41 -6.86 -6.78
N VAL A 39 -10.64 -7.27 -6.47
CA VAL A 39 -11.29 -7.04 -5.19
C VAL A 39 -11.55 -8.38 -4.52
N THR A 40 -11.05 -8.55 -3.31
CA THR A 40 -11.31 -9.72 -2.47
C THR A 40 -12.04 -9.29 -1.21
N LEU A 41 -13.23 -9.85 -1.02
CA LEU A 41 -14.07 -9.66 0.15
C LEU A 41 -13.89 -10.88 1.05
N SER A 42 -13.75 -10.69 2.36
CA SER A 42 -13.58 -11.78 3.32
C SER A 42 -14.32 -11.47 4.60
N VAL A 43 -15.03 -12.46 5.12
CA VAL A 43 -15.78 -12.32 6.38
C VAL A 43 -15.27 -13.33 7.39
N GLU A 44 -14.76 -12.84 8.50
CA GLU A 44 -14.26 -13.65 9.61
C GLU A 44 -14.92 -13.19 10.92
N LYS A 45 -15.97 -13.91 11.35
CA LYS A 45 -16.77 -13.55 12.54
C LYS A 45 -17.35 -12.13 12.41
N GLU A 46 -16.95 -11.22 13.29
CA GLU A 46 -17.37 -9.80 13.27
C GLU A 46 -16.48 -8.92 12.38
N ARG A 47 -15.43 -9.47 11.77
CA ARG A 47 -14.50 -8.71 10.92
C ARG A 47 -14.84 -8.87 9.45
N GLN A 48 -15.28 -7.77 8.86
CA GLN A 48 -15.54 -7.62 7.43
C GLN A 48 -14.30 -7.00 6.79
N LYS A 49 -13.51 -7.81 6.09
CA LYS A 49 -12.28 -7.41 5.44
C LYS A 49 -12.48 -7.28 3.94
N ILE A 50 -11.96 -6.20 3.39
CA ILE A 50 -11.89 -5.96 1.95
C ILE A 50 -10.44 -5.68 1.57
N GLU A 51 -10.04 -6.25 0.45
CA GLU A 51 -8.73 -6.06 -0.12
C GLU A 51 -8.87 -5.69 -1.58
N VAL A 52 -8.31 -4.55 -1.96
CA VAL A 52 -8.31 -4.08 -3.35
C VAL A 52 -6.87 -3.96 -3.83
N THR A 53 -6.59 -4.64 -4.94
CA THR A 53 -5.30 -4.64 -5.61
C THR A 53 -5.47 -4.17 -7.04
N ILE A 54 -4.71 -3.14 -7.40
CA ILE A 54 -4.76 -2.50 -8.71
C ILE A 54 -3.32 -2.46 -9.28
N PRO A 55 -2.99 -3.35 -10.22
CA PRO A 55 -1.76 -3.25 -10.98
C PRO A 55 -1.81 -2.00 -11.87
N VAL A 56 -0.87 -1.08 -11.69
CA VAL A 56 -0.64 0.07 -12.58
C VAL A 56 0.73 -0.09 -13.25
N LYS A 57 0.99 0.65 -14.33
CA LYS A 57 2.23 0.48 -15.12
C LYS A 57 3.49 0.61 -14.24
N GLY A 58 4.10 -0.53 -13.91
CA GLY A 58 5.32 -0.65 -13.10
C GLY A 58 5.15 -0.52 -11.57
N ASN A 59 3.94 -0.37 -11.04
CA ASN A 59 3.68 -0.32 -9.59
C ASN A 59 2.40 -1.07 -9.24
N ILE A 60 2.24 -1.49 -7.98
CA ILE A 60 1.00 -2.09 -7.49
C ILE A 60 0.42 -1.17 -6.42
N ILE A 61 -0.84 -0.80 -6.57
CA ILE A 61 -1.61 -0.05 -5.56
C ILE A 61 -2.47 -1.08 -4.84
N ARG A 62 -2.21 -1.30 -3.55
CA ARG A 62 -2.97 -2.25 -2.72
C ARG A 62 -3.43 -1.58 -1.44
N SER A 63 -4.68 -1.81 -1.08
CA SER A 63 -5.26 -1.37 0.18
C SER A 63 -6.07 -2.50 0.80
N GLU A 64 -5.88 -2.69 2.10
CA GLU A 64 -6.63 -3.63 2.91
C GLU A 64 -7.34 -2.83 4.01
N GLN A 65 -8.65 -2.99 4.13
CA GLN A 65 -9.45 -2.38 5.19
C GLN A 65 -10.27 -3.43 5.92
N VAL A 66 -10.48 -3.20 7.21
CA VAL A 66 -11.26 -4.09 8.09
C VAL A 66 -12.20 -3.24 8.90
N SER A 67 -13.48 -3.60 8.89
CA SER A 67 -14.54 -2.95 9.65
C SER A 67 -15.52 -4.02 10.19
N ASN A 68 -16.52 -3.57 10.94
CA ASN A 68 -17.61 -4.42 11.41
C ASN A 68 -18.76 -4.52 10.37
N ASP A 69 -18.75 -3.65 9.37
CA ASP A 69 -19.73 -3.60 8.26
C ASP A 69 -18.97 -3.59 6.92
N MET A 70 -19.44 -4.41 5.96
CA MET A 70 -18.83 -4.52 4.64
C MET A 70 -18.96 -3.23 3.83
N TYR A 71 -20.09 -2.52 3.90
CA TYR A 71 -20.28 -1.27 3.17
C TYR A 71 -19.35 -0.17 3.68
N VAL A 72 -19.17 -0.09 5.00
CA VAL A 72 -18.18 0.82 5.62
C VAL A 72 -16.76 0.46 5.17
N SER A 73 -16.44 -0.83 5.14
CA SER A 73 -15.17 -1.32 4.61
C SER A 73 -14.92 -0.89 3.16
N ILE A 74 -15.95 -0.95 2.29
CA ILE A 74 -15.88 -0.49 0.89
C ILE A 74 -15.57 1.01 0.82
N ASP A 75 -16.26 1.82 1.63
CA ASP A 75 -16.07 3.27 1.66
C ASP A 75 -14.66 3.65 2.14
N LEU A 76 -14.15 2.98 3.17
CA LEU A 76 -12.79 3.20 3.66
C LEU A 76 -11.73 2.85 2.61
N VAL A 77 -11.95 1.79 1.82
CA VAL A 77 -11.03 1.45 0.74
C VAL A 77 -11.07 2.50 -0.37
N GLU A 78 -12.25 2.96 -0.77
CA GLU A 78 -12.43 4.01 -1.78
C GLU A 78 -11.55 5.22 -1.45
N GLU A 79 -11.66 5.74 -0.23
CA GLU A 79 -10.94 6.93 0.22
C GLU A 79 -9.42 6.73 0.18
N VAL A 80 -8.94 5.59 0.69
CA VAL A 80 -7.50 5.28 0.72
C VAL A 80 -6.94 5.10 -0.68
N ILE A 81 -7.65 4.40 -1.57
CA ILE A 81 -7.23 4.20 -2.95
C ILE A 81 -7.24 5.52 -3.71
N GLU A 82 -8.26 6.37 -3.55
CA GLU A 82 -8.30 7.70 -4.18
C GLU A 82 -7.07 8.54 -3.79
N ARG A 83 -6.73 8.54 -2.50
CA ARG A 83 -5.54 9.23 -1.99
C ARG A 83 -4.25 8.67 -2.61
N GLN A 84 -4.11 7.36 -2.69
CA GLN A 84 -2.94 6.70 -3.30
C GLN A 84 -2.82 7.03 -4.80
N LEU A 85 -3.93 7.07 -5.53
CA LEU A 85 -3.96 7.43 -6.96
C LEU A 85 -3.56 8.88 -7.21
N LYS A 86 -4.06 9.82 -6.40
CA LYS A 86 -3.65 11.24 -6.46
C LYS A 86 -2.14 11.38 -6.28
N LYS A 87 -1.56 10.68 -5.29
CA LYS A 87 -0.10 10.66 -5.05
C LYS A 87 0.68 10.07 -6.22
N TYR A 88 0.21 8.95 -6.79
CA TYR A 88 0.88 8.31 -7.93
C TYR A 88 0.91 9.22 -9.16
N ARG A 89 -0.21 9.89 -9.48
CA ARG A 89 -0.28 10.84 -10.60
C ARG A 89 0.66 12.03 -10.39
N LYS A 90 0.68 12.63 -9.19
CA LYS A 90 1.62 13.71 -8.84
C LYS A 90 3.07 13.28 -9.06
N LYS A 91 3.45 12.08 -8.59
CA LYS A 91 4.81 11.53 -8.77
C LYS A 91 5.20 11.35 -10.24
N ILE A 92 4.30 10.87 -11.10
CA ILE A 92 4.57 10.72 -12.53
C ILE A 92 4.73 12.09 -13.21
N VAL A 93 3.85 13.04 -12.91
CA VAL A 93 3.90 14.39 -13.49
C VAL A 93 5.19 15.09 -13.08
N THR A 94 5.54 15.06 -11.78
CA THR A 94 6.80 15.62 -11.28
C THR A 94 8.02 14.93 -11.89
N LYS A 95 7.99 13.60 -12.10
CA LYS A 95 9.12 12.88 -12.75
C LYS A 95 9.25 13.21 -14.24
N LYS A 96 8.14 13.42 -14.96
CA LYS A 96 8.15 13.89 -16.35
C LYS A 96 8.61 15.34 -16.47
N GLN A 97 8.22 16.20 -15.54
CA GLN A 97 8.69 17.59 -15.46
C GLN A 97 10.16 17.69 -15.02
N ALA A 98 10.65 16.80 -14.16
CA ALA A 98 12.06 16.75 -13.79
C ALA A 98 12.97 16.25 -14.93
N ALA A 99 12.43 15.46 -15.87
CA ALA A 99 13.13 15.01 -17.08
C ALA A 99 13.19 16.08 -18.18
N ALA A 100 12.33 17.10 -18.13
CA ALA A 100 12.34 18.26 -19.02
C ALA A 100 12.86 19.47 -18.24
N SER A 101 14.16 19.76 -18.33
CA SER A 101 14.73 20.98 -17.77
C SER A 101 13.92 22.24 -18.17
N PHE A 102 13.80 23.19 -17.23
CA PHE A 102 13.21 24.55 -17.32
C PHE A 102 11.68 24.65 -17.18
N LYS A 103 11.05 25.52 -16.36
CA LYS A 103 11.41 26.80 -15.73
C LYS A 103 10.65 26.92 -14.39
N LYS A 104 11.29 27.48 -13.36
CA LYS A 104 10.78 27.60 -11.98
C LYS A 104 9.89 28.84 -11.74
N GLU A 105 9.25 29.34 -12.79
CA GLU A 105 8.72 30.72 -12.85
C GLU A 105 7.19 30.79 -13.09
N PHE A 106 6.49 29.66 -12.94
CA PHE A 106 5.01 29.58 -12.99
C PHE A 106 4.44 28.97 -11.71
N ILE A 107 5.08 29.22 -10.57
CA ILE A 107 4.50 28.92 -9.26
C ILE A 107 4.16 30.26 -8.61
N GLU A 108 3.21 30.96 -9.19
CA GLU A 108 2.46 31.99 -8.48
C GLU A 108 1.00 31.52 -8.38
N ASP A 109 0.57 31.45 -7.12
CA ASP A 109 -0.75 31.20 -6.56
C ASP A 109 -1.40 29.81 -6.64
N ASP A 110 -1.93 29.44 -5.47
CA ASP A 110 -2.85 28.35 -5.13
C ASP A 110 -2.33 26.97 -4.69
N PHE A 111 -1.26 26.89 -3.89
CA PHE A 111 -1.09 25.73 -3.01
C PHE A 111 -0.63 26.11 -1.59
N ASP A 112 -1.48 26.87 -0.92
CA ASP A 112 -1.52 26.94 0.54
C ASP A 112 -2.17 25.67 1.11
N ASP A 113 -1.54 24.52 0.86
CA ASP A 113 -1.85 23.28 1.56
C ASP A 113 -0.55 22.78 2.17
N TYR A 114 -0.38 23.03 3.47
CA TYR A 114 0.65 22.41 4.29
C TYR A 114 0.40 20.89 4.30
N ASP A 115 0.83 20.20 3.25
CA ASP A 115 0.70 18.76 3.12
C ASP A 115 1.71 18.08 4.07
N GLU A 116 1.31 17.89 5.34
CA GLU A 116 1.97 17.00 6.31
C GLU A 116 2.19 15.58 5.75
N ASN A 117 1.61 15.23 4.60
CA ASN A 117 1.63 13.89 4.00
C ASN A 117 2.62 13.72 2.85
N GLU A 118 3.54 14.66 2.64
CA GLU A 118 4.67 14.49 1.73
C GLU A 118 5.68 13.52 2.35
N VAL A 119 5.80 12.30 1.82
CA VAL A 119 6.75 11.29 2.31
C VAL A 119 8.18 11.76 1.99
N ARG A 120 8.79 12.46 2.93
CA ARG A 120 10.18 12.88 2.88
C ARG A 120 11.02 11.80 3.54
N ILE A 121 12.09 11.35 2.88
CA ILE A 121 13.10 10.53 3.54
C ILE A 121 13.83 11.46 4.51
N VAL A 122 13.42 11.45 5.77
CA VAL A 122 13.93 12.38 6.79
C VAL A 122 15.28 11.92 7.35
N ARG A 123 15.60 10.63 7.17
CA ARG A 123 16.79 10.02 7.78
C ARG A 123 17.28 8.82 6.97
N GLU A 124 18.56 8.83 6.66
CA GLU A 124 19.30 7.66 6.18
C GLU A 124 20.09 7.08 7.36
N LYS A 125 19.99 5.78 7.60
CA LYS A 125 20.85 5.07 8.56
C LYS A 125 21.66 4.02 7.81
N ARG A 126 22.98 4.05 7.99
CA ARG A 126 23.89 3.02 7.52
C ARG A 126 24.35 2.21 8.73
N PHE A 127 24.20 0.90 8.66
CA PHE A 127 24.64 -0.01 9.70
C PHE A 127 25.58 -1.05 9.11
N SER A 128 26.58 -1.45 9.89
CA SER A 128 27.41 -2.61 9.58
C SER A 128 26.57 -3.87 9.80
N ILE A 129 26.08 -4.47 8.71
CA ILE A 129 25.24 -5.66 8.80
C ILE A 129 26.14 -6.86 9.14
N LYS A 130 26.02 -7.38 10.36
CA LYS A 130 26.65 -8.64 10.75
C LYS A 130 25.70 -9.79 10.39
N PRO A 131 26.21 -10.92 9.87
CA PRO A 131 25.41 -12.13 9.72
C PRO A 131 24.79 -12.52 11.07
N MET A 132 23.49 -12.79 11.08
CA MET A 132 22.76 -13.28 12.26
C MET A 132 21.57 -14.13 11.84
N TYR A 133 21.00 -14.89 12.79
CA TYR A 133 19.81 -15.69 12.56
C TYR A 133 18.53 -14.84 12.66
N PRO A 134 17.41 -15.24 12.02
CA PRO A 134 16.14 -14.53 12.10
C PRO A 134 15.64 -14.27 13.53
N GLU A 135 15.86 -15.20 14.45
CA GLU A 135 15.46 -15.08 15.86
C GLU A 135 16.26 -13.97 16.55
N ASP A 136 17.58 -13.95 16.33
CA ASP A 136 18.47 -12.90 16.86
C ASP A 136 18.09 -11.52 16.31
N ALA A 137 17.74 -11.46 15.02
CA ALA A 137 17.25 -10.26 14.37
C ALA A 137 15.95 -9.75 15.02
N CYS A 138 15.05 -10.65 15.43
CA CYS A 138 13.83 -10.28 16.16
C CYS A 138 14.14 -9.67 17.54
N VAL A 139 15.09 -10.25 18.28
CA VAL A 139 15.54 -9.70 19.57
C VAL A 139 16.16 -8.31 19.40
N GLN A 140 17.03 -8.14 18.40
CA GLN A 140 17.64 -6.83 18.11
C GLN A 140 16.60 -5.79 17.68
N MET A 141 15.62 -6.20 16.88
CA MET A 141 14.50 -5.35 16.49
C MET A 141 13.73 -4.82 17.71
N GLU A 142 13.44 -5.69 18.69
CA GLU A 142 12.75 -5.31 19.93
C GLU A 142 13.58 -4.39 20.80
N LEU A 143 14.87 -4.68 20.99
CA LEU A 143 15.78 -3.86 21.78
C LEU A 143 15.92 -2.44 21.21
N LEU A 144 15.88 -2.31 19.89
CA LEU A 144 15.89 -1.01 19.20
C LEU A 144 14.52 -0.32 19.17
N GLY A 145 13.46 -1.01 19.62
CA GLY A 145 12.09 -0.51 19.55
C GLY A 145 11.63 -0.26 18.12
N HIS A 146 12.08 -1.06 17.16
CA HIS A 146 11.71 -0.93 15.74
C HIS A 146 10.60 -1.93 15.37
N ASN A 147 9.78 -1.58 14.38
CA ASN A 147 8.74 -2.48 13.85
C ASN A 147 9.26 -3.39 12.72
N PHE A 148 10.46 -3.10 12.22
CA PHE A 148 11.18 -3.88 11.22
C PHE A 148 12.68 -3.80 11.48
N PHE A 149 13.42 -4.82 11.06
CA PHE A 149 14.87 -4.86 11.18
C PHE A 149 15.49 -5.58 9.99
N VAL A 150 16.47 -4.93 9.35
CA VAL A 150 17.18 -5.45 8.18
C VAL A 150 18.46 -6.12 8.66
N PHE A 151 18.70 -7.35 8.23
CA PHE A 151 19.87 -8.13 8.61
C PHE A 151 20.38 -8.99 7.45
N LEU A 152 21.60 -9.49 7.58
CA LEU A 152 22.17 -10.49 6.67
C LEU A 152 21.92 -11.83 7.32
N ASN A 153 21.18 -12.71 6.65
CA ASN A 153 20.88 -14.03 7.19
C ASN A 153 22.14 -14.89 7.16
N ALA A 154 22.51 -15.43 8.33
CA ALA A 154 23.71 -16.26 8.48
C ALA A 154 23.65 -17.59 7.69
N GLU A 155 22.45 -18.08 7.35
CA GLU A 155 22.26 -19.34 6.61
C GLU A 155 22.28 -19.14 5.09
N THR A 156 21.66 -18.06 4.61
CA THR A 156 21.48 -17.82 3.17
C THR A 156 22.46 -16.79 2.60
N ASP A 157 23.17 -16.04 3.45
CA ASP A 157 23.99 -14.88 3.07
C ASP A 157 23.21 -13.83 2.26
N GLN A 158 21.89 -13.78 2.44
CA GLN A 158 20.98 -12.83 1.80
C GLN A 158 20.50 -11.77 2.80
N VAL A 159 20.20 -10.58 2.26
CA VAL A 159 19.64 -9.48 3.06
C VAL A 159 18.16 -9.72 3.29
N ASN A 160 17.79 -10.01 4.52
CA ASN A 160 16.43 -10.30 4.93
C ASN A 160 15.88 -9.16 5.82
N VAL A 161 14.56 -9.08 5.94
CA VAL A 161 13.89 -8.13 6.84
C VAL A 161 12.93 -8.89 7.75
N VAL A 162 13.15 -8.83 9.07
CA VAL A 162 12.12 -9.23 10.04
C VAL A 162 11.20 -8.05 10.33
N TYR A 163 9.91 -8.30 10.55
CA TYR A 163 8.94 -7.27 10.91
C TYR A 163 7.88 -7.81 11.88
N LYS A 164 7.35 -6.89 12.70
CA LYS A 164 6.31 -7.23 13.68
C LYS A 164 4.94 -7.34 13.01
N ARG A 165 4.26 -8.46 13.24
CA ARG A 165 2.87 -8.72 12.82
C ARG A 165 1.91 -8.52 13.99
N LYS A 166 0.60 -8.52 13.70
CA LYS A 166 -0.46 -8.42 14.72
C LYS A 166 -0.37 -9.61 15.68
N GLY A 167 -0.71 -9.38 16.96
CA GLY A 167 -0.72 -10.43 17.98
C GLY A 167 0.67 -10.87 18.48
N ASN A 168 1.68 -9.99 18.43
CA ASN A 168 3.05 -10.26 18.86
C ASN A 168 3.71 -11.45 18.11
N THR A 169 3.35 -11.59 16.84
CA THR A 169 3.97 -12.54 15.91
C THR A 169 4.96 -11.81 15.00
N TYR A 170 5.85 -12.56 14.34
CA TYR A 170 6.90 -12.00 13.47
C TYR A 170 6.75 -12.56 12.06
N GLY A 171 7.11 -11.74 11.07
CA GLY A 171 7.25 -12.16 9.69
C GLY A 171 8.65 -11.88 9.18
N ILE A 172 9.06 -12.62 8.15
CA ILE A 172 10.32 -12.42 7.44
C ILE A 172 10.00 -12.07 5.97
N ILE A 173 10.77 -11.16 5.40
CA ILE A 173 10.78 -10.82 3.97
C ILE A 173 12.16 -11.19 3.45
N GLU A 174 12.19 -12.00 2.41
CA GLU A 174 13.40 -12.51 1.77
C GLU A 174 13.39 -12.09 0.29
N PRO A 175 14.54 -11.73 -0.28
CA PRO A 175 14.67 -11.48 -1.70
C PRO A 175 14.63 -12.82 -2.46
N GLU A 176 13.93 -12.84 -3.61
CA GLU A 176 13.97 -13.97 -4.56
C GLU A 176 15.28 -14.00 -5.34
#